data_AF-A0A7X9A4M9-F1
#
_entry.id   AF-A0A7X9A4M9-F1
#
_cell.length_a   1.000
_cell.length_b   1.000
_cell.length_c   1.000
_cell.angle_alpha   90.00
_cell.angle_beta   90.00
_cell.angle_gamma   90.00
#
_symmetry.space_group_name_H-M   'P 1'
#
loop_
_entity.id
_entity.type
_entity.pdbx_description
1 polymer ?
#
loop_
_entity_poly.entity_id
_entity_poly.type
_entity_poly.pdbx_seq_one_letter_code
_entity_poly.pdbx_strand_id
1 'polypeptide(L)'
;YTSDDKNKDIFSSMDIWHNNYTVVNVEDIFKKPSPKSKAAKNEYDKFFQQPMEMLSYAGILTKIKKGNRNFYSIADKGLLQEIAFGERYALFFLVKYIEKVLRDSGIYSLFEEFFDKQDKNSYEKVKFGFRDFTIEYTPINNETEVFRIFTKVINPLAYDKSSYGTERGRLSKDIITYDMLMYNRDNFRDIYQSKPKGITRKEHETPSPSRARFIQYQMDKAIKNVKRVNQYYNFGLSEVEGDDNPATETHHIFPKTEFPEISYFEENLINLTPNQHRNQAHPLGNFSVVDKEFQKICLIAKLGTIKFSIENNLGVYDFNNFLVVTDTGYRTDIFSQIELYNYEEVIRQINLLK
;
A
#
# COMPACT_ATOMS: atom_id res chain seq x y z
N TYR A 1 -17.99 -4.00 3.10
CA TYR A 1 -19.06 -4.75 3.78
C TYR A 1 -19.20 -4.27 5.22
N THR A 2 -19.59 -3.01 5.42
CA THR A 2 -19.90 -2.45 6.76
C THR A 2 -21.23 -1.69 6.80
N SER A 3 -22.02 -1.74 5.73
CA SER A 3 -23.39 -1.21 5.60
C SER A 3 -23.94 -1.88 4.33
N ASP A 4 -24.87 -2.83 4.35
CA ASP A 4 -26.31 -2.55 4.44
C ASP A 4 -27.16 -3.80 4.79
N ASP A 5 -26.58 -4.85 5.35
CA ASP A 5 -27.37 -5.99 5.84
C ASP A 5 -26.78 -6.54 7.14
N LYS A 6 -27.28 -6.06 8.29
CA LYS A 6 -26.83 -6.47 9.63
C LYS A 6 -27.18 -7.93 9.96
N ASN A 7 -27.93 -8.63 9.09
CA ASN A 7 -28.40 -9.99 9.34
C ASN A 7 -27.71 -11.06 8.47
N LYS A 8 -26.71 -10.69 7.66
CA LYS A 8 -26.01 -11.63 6.80
C LYS A 8 -24.64 -12.01 7.39
N ASP A 9 -24.68 -12.88 8.40
CA ASP A 9 -23.48 -13.42 9.06
C ASP A 9 -22.65 -14.34 8.16
N ILE A 10 -23.20 -14.73 6.99
CA ILE A 10 -22.58 -15.66 6.04
C ILE A 10 -22.60 -15.07 4.63
N PHE A 11 -21.44 -15.06 3.97
CA PHE A 11 -21.26 -14.55 2.62
C PHE A 11 -20.39 -15.47 1.77
N SER A 12 -20.44 -15.32 0.46
CA SER A 12 -19.60 -16.02 -0.51
C SER A 12 -18.74 -15.03 -1.30
N SER A 13 -17.79 -15.53 -2.10
CA SER A 13 -17.02 -14.70 -3.03
C SER A 13 -17.93 -13.95 -4.00
N MET A 14 -19.07 -14.54 -4.41
CA MET A 14 -20.05 -13.88 -5.27
C MET A 14 -20.77 -12.71 -4.59
N ASP A 15 -20.98 -12.77 -3.27
CA ASP A 15 -21.61 -11.68 -2.52
C ASP A 15 -20.68 -10.46 -2.42
N ILE A 16 -19.35 -10.68 -2.42
CA ILE A 16 -18.34 -9.62 -2.48
C ILE A 16 -18.24 -9.09 -3.91
N TRP A 17 -18.20 -9.99 -4.89
CA TRP A 17 -18.05 -9.63 -6.30
C TRP A 17 -19.19 -8.73 -6.80
N HIS A 18 -20.44 -9.10 -6.52
CA HIS A 18 -21.61 -8.33 -6.96
C HIS A 18 -21.97 -7.17 -6.04
N ASN A 19 -21.15 -6.88 -5.02
CA ASN A 19 -21.38 -5.71 -4.19
C ASN A 19 -21.17 -4.42 -5.00
N ASN A 20 -22.04 -3.42 -4.84
CA ASN A 20 -21.94 -2.14 -5.54
C ASN A 20 -20.56 -1.48 -5.38
N TYR A 21 -19.95 -1.57 -4.19
CA TYR A 21 -18.59 -1.09 -3.96
C TYR A 21 -17.58 -1.78 -4.89
N THR A 22 -17.69 -3.08 -5.05
CA THR A 22 -16.78 -3.89 -5.88
C THR A 22 -17.00 -3.62 -7.36
N VAL A 23 -18.25 -3.58 -7.81
CA VAL A 23 -18.64 -3.27 -9.21
C VAL A 23 -18.09 -1.90 -9.61
N VAL A 24 -18.26 -0.88 -8.77
CA VAL A 24 -17.81 0.48 -9.08
C VAL A 24 -16.27 0.60 -9.04
N ASN A 25 -15.60 -0.02 -8.07
CA ASN A 25 -14.16 0.20 -7.87
C ASN A 25 -13.29 -0.84 -8.56
N VAL A 26 -13.63 -2.13 -8.56
CA VAL A 26 -12.72 -3.20 -9.04
C VAL A 26 -12.74 -3.33 -10.57
N GLU A 27 -13.88 -3.12 -11.23
CA GLU A 27 -13.97 -3.14 -12.71
C GLU A 27 -13.08 -2.06 -13.34
N ASP A 28 -13.14 -0.85 -12.79
CA ASP A 28 -12.47 0.33 -13.33
C ASP A 28 -10.98 0.38 -12.97
N ILE A 29 -10.60 -0.11 -11.78
CA ILE A 29 -9.22 -0.04 -11.27
C ILE A 29 -8.32 -1.12 -11.86
N PHE A 30 -8.83 -2.34 -12.02
CA PHE A 30 -8.02 -3.47 -12.49
C PHE A 30 -8.18 -3.74 -13.99
N LYS A 31 -8.89 -2.87 -14.72
CA LYS A 31 -9.21 -3.02 -16.16
C LYS A 31 -9.74 -4.41 -16.51
N LYS A 32 -10.40 -5.08 -15.55
CA LYS A 32 -10.92 -6.42 -15.77
C LYS A 32 -12.25 -6.31 -16.51
N PRO A 33 -12.57 -7.25 -17.42
CA PRO A 33 -13.81 -7.21 -18.19
C PRO A 33 -15.02 -7.11 -17.24
N SER A 34 -16.08 -6.42 -17.66
CA SER A 34 -17.27 -6.25 -16.83
C SER A 34 -17.78 -7.61 -16.29
N PRO A 35 -18.23 -7.72 -15.03
CA PRO A 35 -18.83 -8.91 -14.42
C PRO A 35 -20.00 -9.48 -15.21
N LYS A 36 -20.61 -8.67 -16.08
CA LYS A 36 -21.68 -9.09 -17.00
C LYS A 36 -21.16 -9.91 -18.20
N SER A 37 -19.85 -9.93 -18.43
CA SER A 37 -19.21 -10.78 -19.43
C SER A 37 -19.05 -12.21 -18.90
N LYS A 38 -19.68 -13.19 -19.57
CA LYS A 38 -19.47 -14.62 -19.26
C LYS A 38 -18.00 -15.05 -19.30
N ALA A 39 -17.14 -14.32 -20.04
CA ALA A 39 -15.70 -14.59 -20.13
C ALA A 39 -14.90 -14.14 -18.90
N ALA A 40 -15.43 -13.21 -18.10
CA ALA A 40 -14.75 -12.63 -16.93
C ALA A 40 -14.87 -13.51 -15.67
N LYS A 41 -15.90 -14.37 -15.61
CA LYS A 41 -16.30 -15.11 -14.41
C LYS A 41 -15.16 -15.90 -13.76
N ASN A 42 -14.38 -16.62 -14.56
CA ASN A 42 -13.28 -17.45 -14.05
C ASN A 42 -12.11 -16.63 -13.50
N GLU A 43 -11.92 -15.39 -13.94
CA GLU A 43 -10.83 -14.51 -13.51
C GLU A 43 -11.16 -13.78 -12.20
N TYR A 44 -12.42 -13.38 -12.02
CA TYR A 44 -12.90 -12.78 -10.78
C TYR A 44 -13.10 -13.82 -9.67
N ASP A 45 -13.55 -15.03 -10.01
CA ASP A 45 -13.62 -16.13 -9.03
C ASP A 45 -12.24 -16.35 -8.40
N LYS A 46 -11.16 -16.46 -9.19
CA LYS A 46 -9.79 -16.58 -8.65
C LYS A 46 -9.36 -15.37 -7.81
N PHE A 47 -9.69 -14.16 -8.26
CA PHE A 47 -9.27 -12.91 -7.61
C PHE A 47 -9.81 -12.76 -6.19
N PHE A 48 -11.08 -13.10 -5.94
CA PHE A 48 -11.65 -13.02 -4.61
C PHE A 48 -11.48 -14.31 -3.82
N GLN A 49 -11.56 -15.48 -4.47
CA GLN A 49 -11.51 -16.76 -3.77
C GLN A 49 -10.13 -17.02 -3.15
N GLN A 50 -9.02 -16.70 -3.82
CA GLN A 50 -7.68 -16.96 -3.28
C GLN A 50 -7.40 -16.20 -1.97
N PRO A 51 -7.64 -14.86 -1.88
CA PRO A 51 -7.53 -14.15 -0.60
C PRO A 51 -8.48 -14.69 0.47
N MET A 52 -9.71 -15.05 0.11
CA MET A 52 -10.68 -15.59 1.08
C MET A 52 -10.25 -16.95 1.66
N GLU A 53 -9.70 -17.83 0.83
CA GLU A 53 -9.14 -19.10 1.27
C GLU A 53 -7.96 -18.88 2.22
N MET A 54 -7.03 -17.97 1.87
CA MET A 54 -5.91 -17.60 2.75
C MET A 54 -6.40 -17.04 4.09
N LEU A 55 -7.32 -16.08 4.09
CA LEU A 55 -7.90 -15.53 5.33
C LEU A 55 -8.61 -16.59 6.16
N SER A 56 -9.17 -17.63 5.51
CA SER A 56 -9.74 -18.77 6.23
C SER A 56 -8.69 -19.67 6.87
N TYR A 57 -7.60 -19.98 6.16
CA TYR A 57 -6.46 -20.71 6.73
C TYR A 57 -5.78 -19.95 7.86
N ALA A 58 -5.78 -18.61 7.80
CA ALA A 58 -5.30 -17.75 8.88
C ALA A 58 -6.24 -17.68 10.09
N GLY A 59 -7.43 -18.30 10.04
CA GLY A 59 -8.42 -18.25 11.12
C GLY A 59 -9.22 -16.94 11.21
N ILE A 60 -9.05 -16.01 10.26
CA ILE A 60 -9.77 -14.73 10.21
C ILE A 60 -11.19 -14.94 9.70
N LEU A 61 -11.37 -15.89 8.78
CA LEU A 61 -12.67 -16.32 8.28
C LEU A 61 -12.93 -17.78 8.65
N THR A 62 -14.16 -18.08 9.07
CA THR A 62 -14.61 -19.48 9.13
C THR A 62 -15.21 -19.87 7.78
N LYS A 63 -14.74 -20.97 7.19
CA LYS A 63 -15.23 -21.49 5.91
C LYS A 63 -16.17 -22.68 6.11
N ILE A 64 -17.32 -22.65 5.46
CA ILE A 64 -18.29 -23.75 5.38
C ILE A 64 -18.51 -24.07 3.90
N LYS A 65 -18.26 -25.32 3.51
CA LYS A 65 -18.52 -25.81 2.15
C LYS A 65 -19.96 -26.35 2.08
N LYS A 66 -20.77 -25.83 1.16
CA LYS A 66 -22.11 -26.35 0.86
C LYS A 66 -22.20 -26.66 -0.63
N GLY A 67 -22.20 -27.95 -0.97
CA GLY A 67 -22.08 -28.42 -2.36
C GLY A 67 -20.77 -27.93 -2.99
N ASN A 68 -20.88 -27.27 -4.14
CA ASN A 68 -19.74 -26.73 -4.90
C ASN A 68 -19.37 -25.29 -4.51
N ARG A 69 -19.97 -24.72 -3.46
CA ARG A 69 -19.73 -23.32 -3.04
C ARG A 69 -19.15 -23.25 -1.64
N ASN A 70 -18.19 -22.33 -1.47
CA ASN A 70 -17.62 -21.97 -0.19
C ASN A 70 -18.35 -20.73 0.35
N PHE A 71 -18.77 -20.83 1.60
CA PHE A 71 -19.39 -19.77 2.37
C PHE A 71 -18.48 -19.42 3.53
N TYR A 72 -18.50 -18.17 3.95
CA TYR A 72 -17.60 -17.61 4.92
C TYR A 72 -18.35 -16.77 5.93
N SER A 73 -17.88 -16.78 7.17
CA SER A 73 -18.27 -15.84 8.23
C SER A 73 -17.02 -15.24 8.86
N ILE A 74 -17.15 -14.05 9.46
CA ILE A 74 -16.02 -13.38 10.11
C ILE A 74 -15.77 -14.07 11.46
N ALA A 75 -14.56 -14.60 11.65
CA ALA A 75 -14.13 -15.17 12.93
C ALA A 75 -13.33 -14.15 13.75
N ASP A 76 -12.47 -13.37 13.10
CA ASP A 76 -11.73 -12.28 13.73
C ASP A 76 -11.98 -10.97 12.99
N LYS A 77 -12.86 -10.13 13.57
CA LYS A 77 -13.18 -8.83 13.00
C LYS A 77 -12.04 -7.82 13.19
N GLY A 78 -11.30 -7.91 14.29
CA GLY A 78 -10.23 -6.96 14.60
C GLY A 78 -9.10 -7.09 13.58
N LEU A 79 -8.59 -8.30 13.39
CA LEU A 79 -7.52 -8.57 12.44
C LEU A 79 -7.98 -8.34 10.98
N LEU A 80 -9.23 -8.67 10.65
CA LEU A 80 -9.79 -8.35 9.34
C LEU A 80 -9.86 -6.83 9.11
N GLN A 81 -10.24 -6.06 10.13
CA GLN A 81 -10.24 -4.62 10.06
C GLN A 81 -8.83 -4.09 9.86
N GLU A 82 -7.85 -4.55 10.65
CA GLU A 82 -6.41 -4.23 10.54
C GLU A 82 -5.87 -4.44 9.13
N ILE A 83 -6.10 -5.62 8.54
CA ILE A 83 -5.70 -5.90 7.14
C ILE A 83 -6.35 -4.91 6.17
N ALA A 84 -7.62 -4.57 6.41
CA ALA A 84 -8.33 -3.59 5.61
C ALA A 84 -7.88 -2.15 5.87
N PHE A 85 -6.91 -1.89 6.78
CA PHE A 85 -6.48 -0.52 7.03
C PHE A 85 -5.80 0.10 5.82
N GLY A 86 -4.93 -0.65 5.17
CA GLY A 86 -4.16 -0.16 4.04
C GLY A 86 -3.41 -1.30 3.36
N GLU A 87 -2.84 -1.01 2.20
CA GLU A 87 -2.06 -2.01 1.45
C GLU A 87 -0.82 -2.48 2.24
N ARG A 88 -0.24 -1.59 3.03
CA ARG A 88 0.88 -1.91 3.94
C ARG A 88 0.49 -2.84 5.07
N TYR A 89 -0.67 -2.65 5.69
CA TYR A 89 -1.18 -3.60 6.70
C TYR A 89 -1.46 -4.97 6.08
N ALA A 90 -2.02 -5.00 4.87
CA ALA A 90 -2.19 -6.25 4.14
C ALA A 90 -0.84 -6.92 3.82
N LEU A 91 0.17 -6.14 3.43
CA LEU A 91 1.53 -6.65 3.20
C LEU A 91 2.18 -7.16 4.49
N PHE A 92 2.07 -6.43 5.59
CA PHE A 92 2.57 -6.85 6.90
C PHE A 92 1.92 -8.16 7.34
N PHE A 93 0.60 -8.27 7.20
CA PHE A 93 -0.11 -9.52 7.43
C PHE A 93 0.41 -10.65 6.54
N LEU A 94 0.60 -10.40 5.23
CA LEU A 94 1.14 -11.40 4.31
C LEU A 94 2.52 -11.88 4.73
N VAL A 95 3.42 -10.98 5.12
CA VAL A 95 4.76 -11.32 5.63
C VAL A 95 4.65 -12.25 6.83
N LYS A 96 3.87 -11.86 7.85
CA LYS A 96 3.69 -12.67 9.07
C LYS A 96 3.02 -14.01 8.79
N TYR A 97 2.01 -14.03 7.91
CA TYR A 97 1.32 -15.25 7.51
C TYR A 97 2.28 -16.21 6.77
N ILE A 98 3.04 -15.70 5.78
CA ILE A 98 3.99 -16.50 5.01
C ILE A 98 5.07 -17.06 5.93
N GLU A 99 5.68 -16.24 6.77
CA GLU A 99 6.70 -16.68 7.71
C GLU A 99 6.18 -17.80 8.62
N LYS A 100 4.99 -17.60 9.20
CA LYS A 100 4.34 -18.62 10.03
C LYS A 100 4.13 -19.93 9.28
N VAL A 101 3.58 -19.89 8.07
CA VAL A 101 3.35 -21.09 7.24
C VAL A 101 4.66 -21.82 6.95
N LEU A 102 5.73 -21.10 6.59
CA LEU A 102 7.03 -21.71 6.29
C LEU A 102 7.69 -22.34 7.53
N ARG A 103 7.56 -21.69 8.70
CA ARG A 103 8.07 -22.22 9.98
C ARG A 103 7.30 -23.46 10.41
N ASP A 104 5.98 -23.40 10.40
CA ASP A 104 5.12 -24.54 10.73
C ASP A 104 5.32 -25.72 9.76
N SER A 105 5.72 -25.43 8.51
CA SER A 105 6.07 -26.42 7.49
C SER A 105 7.50 -26.96 7.59
N GLY A 106 8.35 -26.42 8.47
CA GLY A 106 9.72 -26.88 8.67
C GLY A 106 10.72 -26.52 7.58
N ILE A 107 10.37 -25.63 6.64
CA ILE A 107 11.24 -25.26 5.49
C ILE A 107 11.84 -23.85 5.59
N TYR A 108 11.53 -23.11 6.65
CA TYR A 108 11.98 -21.73 6.80
C TYR A 108 13.51 -21.58 6.85
N SER A 109 14.25 -22.61 7.29
CA SER A 109 15.72 -22.59 7.32
C SER A 109 16.35 -22.37 5.94
N LEU A 110 15.71 -22.82 4.85
CA LEU A 110 16.16 -22.53 3.49
C LEU A 110 16.07 -21.03 3.16
N PHE A 111 15.03 -20.37 3.67
CA PHE A 111 14.82 -18.94 3.50
C PHE A 111 15.81 -18.16 4.38
N GLU A 112 16.06 -18.60 5.60
CA GLU A 112 17.08 -18.01 6.48
C GLU A 112 18.47 -18.07 5.85
N GLU A 113 18.88 -19.22 5.28
CA GLU A 113 20.17 -19.34 4.58
C GLU A 113 20.25 -18.36 3.39
N PHE A 114 19.17 -18.21 2.63
CA PHE A 114 19.14 -17.25 1.53
C PHE A 114 19.25 -15.81 2.01
N PHE A 115 18.49 -15.42 3.04
CA PHE A 115 18.50 -14.04 3.55
C PHE A 115 19.81 -13.67 4.24
N ASP A 116 20.57 -14.64 4.74
CA ASP A 116 21.92 -14.43 5.28
C ASP A 116 22.97 -14.25 4.17
N LYS A 117 22.96 -15.10 3.12
CA LYS A 117 24.02 -15.12 2.10
C LYS A 117 23.78 -14.22 0.90
N GLN A 118 22.54 -14.09 0.46
CA GLN A 118 22.11 -13.20 -0.61
C GLN A 118 22.89 -13.35 -1.94
N ASP A 119 23.27 -14.59 -2.27
CA ASP A 119 24.03 -14.92 -3.48
C ASP A 119 23.25 -15.85 -4.44
N LYS A 120 23.81 -16.08 -5.64
CA LYS A 120 23.17 -16.93 -6.65
C LYS A 120 22.97 -18.38 -6.17
N ASN A 121 23.90 -18.92 -5.39
CA ASN A 121 23.86 -20.33 -4.96
C ASN A 121 22.76 -20.54 -3.91
N SER A 122 22.72 -19.67 -2.90
CA SER A 122 21.69 -19.67 -1.86
C SER A 122 20.30 -19.40 -2.43
N TYR A 123 20.18 -18.54 -3.45
CA TYR A 123 18.93 -18.33 -4.20
C TYR A 123 18.43 -19.61 -4.89
N GLU A 124 19.30 -20.31 -5.63
CA GLU A 124 18.89 -21.55 -6.31
C GLU A 124 18.53 -22.64 -5.28
N LYS A 125 19.24 -22.71 -4.14
CA LYS A 125 18.90 -23.62 -3.04
C LYS A 125 17.49 -23.38 -2.49
N VAL A 126 17.16 -22.14 -2.12
CA VAL A 126 15.82 -21.85 -1.57
C VAL A 126 14.72 -22.07 -2.62
N LYS A 127 14.98 -21.70 -3.88
CA LYS A 127 14.03 -21.85 -4.98
C LYS A 127 13.71 -23.31 -5.27
N PHE A 128 14.74 -24.16 -5.40
CA PHE A 128 14.54 -25.57 -5.68
C PHE A 128 14.13 -26.38 -4.45
N GLY A 129 14.61 -26.01 -3.25
CA GLY A 129 14.11 -26.61 -2.01
C GLY A 129 12.63 -26.33 -1.77
N PHE A 130 12.16 -25.10 -2.05
CA PHE A 130 10.73 -24.79 -2.04
C PHE A 130 9.95 -25.61 -3.08
N ARG A 131 10.54 -25.84 -4.26
CA ARG A 131 9.91 -26.67 -5.29
C ARG A 131 9.74 -28.11 -4.85
N ASP A 132 10.82 -28.71 -4.37
CA ASP A 132 10.84 -30.12 -3.98
C ASP A 132 9.83 -30.34 -2.84
N PHE A 133 9.83 -29.47 -1.83
CA PHE A 133 8.83 -29.47 -0.77
C PHE A 133 7.39 -29.36 -1.31
N THR A 134 7.12 -28.40 -2.21
CA THR A 134 5.76 -28.19 -2.71
C THR A 134 5.25 -29.40 -3.51
N ILE A 135 6.11 -30.02 -4.32
CA ILE A 135 5.75 -31.20 -5.11
C ILE A 135 5.56 -32.44 -4.21
N GLU A 136 6.35 -32.57 -3.16
CA GLU A 136 6.28 -33.72 -2.23
C GLU A 136 5.02 -33.67 -1.36
N TYR A 137 4.68 -32.50 -0.82
CA TYR A 137 3.64 -32.36 0.21
C TYR A 137 2.30 -31.80 -0.28
N THR A 138 2.15 -31.51 -1.58
CA THR A 138 0.90 -30.99 -2.14
C THR A 138 0.50 -31.68 -3.44
N PRO A 139 -0.77 -31.56 -3.89
CA PRO A 139 -1.18 -32.08 -5.20
C PRO A 139 -0.58 -31.34 -6.41
N ILE A 140 0.22 -30.29 -6.20
CA ILE A 140 0.83 -29.52 -7.29
C ILE A 140 1.97 -30.34 -7.89
N ASN A 141 1.86 -30.65 -9.17
CA ASN A 141 2.81 -31.52 -9.89
C ASN A 141 3.53 -30.81 -11.04
N ASN A 142 3.42 -29.47 -11.14
CA ASN A 142 4.04 -28.71 -12.21
C ASN A 142 4.94 -27.59 -11.66
N GLU A 143 6.18 -27.56 -12.13
CA GLU A 143 7.22 -26.64 -11.63
C GLU A 143 6.91 -25.17 -11.94
N THR A 144 6.24 -24.89 -13.06
CA THR A 144 5.85 -23.53 -13.44
C THR A 144 4.92 -22.89 -12.40
N GLU A 145 3.92 -23.62 -11.91
CA GLU A 145 2.99 -23.12 -10.89
C GLU A 145 3.70 -22.94 -9.55
N VAL A 146 4.57 -23.87 -9.18
CA VAL A 146 5.41 -23.77 -7.99
C VAL A 146 6.24 -22.48 -8.02
N PHE A 147 6.91 -22.15 -9.12
CA PHE A 147 7.71 -20.93 -9.20
C PHE A 147 6.88 -19.64 -9.23
N ARG A 148 5.64 -19.71 -9.73
CA ARG A 148 4.67 -18.61 -9.61
C ARG A 148 4.23 -18.38 -8.16
N ILE A 149 4.16 -19.43 -7.35
CA ILE A 149 3.88 -19.35 -5.91
C ILE A 149 5.13 -18.85 -5.18
N PHE A 150 6.30 -19.42 -5.47
CA PHE A 150 7.58 -19.03 -4.88
C PHE A 150 7.83 -17.53 -4.95
N THR A 151 7.56 -16.91 -6.11
CA THR A 151 7.67 -15.45 -6.28
C THR A 151 6.80 -14.66 -5.29
N LYS A 152 5.57 -15.13 -5.03
CA LYS A 152 4.63 -14.50 -4.08
C LYS A 152 5.00 -14.78 -2.62
N VAL A 153 5.86 -15.75 -2.36
CA VAL A 153 6.35 -16.12 -1.03
C VAL A 153 7.63 -15.37 -0.69
N ILE A 154 8.63 -15.42 -1.59
CA ILE A 154 9.96 -14.88 -1.33
C ILE A 154 9.97 -13.34 -1.35
N ASN A 155 9.25 -12.69 -2.27
CA ASN A 155 9.36 -11.24 -2.44
C ASN A 155 8.77 -10.43 -1.29
N PRO A 156 7.61 -10.79 -0.69
CA PRO A 156 7.14 -10.11 0.52
C PRO A 156 8.14 -10.20 1.67
N LEU A 157 8.72 -11.39 1.90
CA LEU A 157 9.76 -11.60 2.92
C LEU A 157 11.04 -10.81 2.63
N ALA A 158 11.45 -10.76 1.36
CA ALA A 158 12.62 -9.99 0.93
C ALA A 158 12.42 -8.48 1.14
N TYR A 159 11.23 -7.96 0.86
CA TYR A 159 10.90 -6.56 1.15
C TYR A 159 11.00 -6.26 2.65
N ASP A 160 10.40 -7.09 3.51
CA ASP A 160 10.44 -6.92 4.97
C ASP A 160 11.89 -6.93 5.52
N LYS A 161 12.77 -7.71 4.88
CA LYS A 161 14.19 -7.83 5.26
C LYS A 161 15.12 -6.86 4.52
N SER A 162 14.59 -5.94 3.69
CA SER A 162 15.41 -5.05 2.85
C SER A 162 16.45 -5.82 2.00
N SER A 163 16.05 -6.95 1.43
CA SER A 163 16.93 -7.93 0.81
C SER A 163 16.62 -8.15 -0.69
N TYR A 164 17.52 -8.84 -1.39
CA TYR A 164 17.25 -9.39 -2.71
C TYR A 164 16.17 -10.48 -2.65
N GLY A 165 15.46 -10.67 -3.76
CA GLY A 165 14.39 -11.66 -3.92
C GLY A 165 14.42 -12.28 -5.31
N THR A 166 13.26 -12.44 -5.94
CA THR A 166 13.15 -12.96 -7.31
C THR A 166 12.59 -11.94 -8.29
N GLU A 167 13.24 -11.82 -9.43
CA GLU A 167 12.78 -11.08 -10.59
C GLU A 167 12.91 -11.96 -11.85
N ARG A 168 11.80 -12.13 -12.59
CA ARG A 168 11.76 -12.96 -13.82
C ARG A 168 12.32 -14.38 -13.61
N GLY A 169 12.11 -14.94 -12.42
CA GLY A 169 12.54 -16.28 -12.04
C GLY A 169 14.02 -16.42 -11.66
N ARG A 170 14.76 -15.31 -11.58
CA ARG A 170 16.18 -15.25 -11.17
C ARG A 170 16.34 -14.38 -9.93
N LEU A 171 17.49 -14.44 -9.27
CA LEU A 171 17.85 -13.49 -8.23
C LEU A 171 17.68 -12.06 -8.75
N SER A 172 17.02 -11.20 -7.98
CA SER A 172 16.83 -9.80 -8.37
C SER A 172 18.16 -9.06 -8.45
N LYS A 173 18.25 -8.06 -9.34
CA LYS A 173 19.46 -7.23 -9.48
C LYS A 173 19.65 -6.27 -8.31
N ASP A 174 18.53 -5.83 -7.73
CA ASP A 174 18.45 -4.88 -6.63
C ASP A 174 17.56 -5.47 -5.52
N ILE A 175 17.56 -4.84 -4.35
CA ILE A 175 16.67 -5.20 -3.23
C ILE A 175 15.20 -5.05 -3.65
N ILE A 176 14.33 -5.89 -3.08
CA ILE A 176 12.90 -5.82 -3.37
C ILE A 176 12.30 -4.60 -2.67
N THR A 177 11.74 -3.68 -3.45
CA THR A 177 11.04 -2.49 -2.95
C THR A 177 9.52 -2.69 -2.96
N TYR A 178 8.80 -1.84 -2.22
CA TYR A 178 7.33 -1.92 -2.11
C TYR A 178 6.62 -1.87 -3.46
N ASP A 179 7.07 -1.00 -4.37
CA ASP A 179 6.52 -0.86 -5.72
C ASP A 179 6.71 -2.12 -6.58
N MET A 180 7.74 -2.93 -6.31
CA MET A 180 7.96 -4.20 -7.02
C MET A 180 6.89 -5.25 -6.67
N LEU A 181 6.18 -5.09 -5.56
CA LEU A 181 5.12 -6.01 -5.10
C LEU A 181 3.74 -5.66 -5.65
N MET A 182 3.54 -4.45 -6.19
CA MET A 182 2.23 -3.95 -6.60
C MET A 182 1.81 -4.46 -7.97
N TYR A 183 0.52 -4.84 -8.10
CA TYR A 183 -0.11 -5.15 -9.39
C TYR A 183 -0.35 -3.86 -10.18
N ASN A 184 -0.11 -3.90 -11.50
CA ASN A 184 -0.16 -2.75 -12.42
C ASN A 184 0.90 -1.68 -12.13
N ARG A 185 2.13 -1.98 -12.54
CA ARG A 185 3.10 -0.93 -12.88
C ARG A 185 2.59 -0.15 -14.08
N ASP A 186 1.80 0.88 -13.86
CA ASP A 186 2.04 2.07 -14.68
C ASP A 186 3.38 2.60 -14.16
N ASN A 187 4.41 2.66 -15.02
CA ASN A 187 5.68 3.27 -14.66
C ASN A 187 5.43 4.78 -14.42
N PHE A 188 4.95 5.14 -13.22
CA PHE A 188 4.70 6.53 -12.86
C PHE A 188 6.00 7.35 -12.97
N ARG A 189 7.17 6.71 -12.76
CA ARG A 189 8.50 7.29 -13.03
C ARG A 189 8.76 7.64 -14.51
N ASP A 190 8.36 6.80 -15.46
CA ASP A 190 8.61 7.04 -16.89
C ASP A 190 7.68 8.10 -17.49
N ILE A 191 6.48 8.27 -16.93
CA ILE A 191 5.47 9.21 -17.46
C ILE A 191 5.90 10.67 -17.24
N TYR A 192 6.59 10.97 -16.12
CA TYR A 192 7.09 12.32 -15.85
C TYR A 192 8.53 12.55 -16.34
N GLN A 193 9.32 11.49 -16.51
CA GLN A 193 10.69 11.59 -17.04
C GLN A 193 10.76 11.62 -18.57
N SER A 194 9.73 11.15 -19.27
CA SER A 194 9.59 11.31 -20.73
C SER A 194 9.17 12.74 -21.10
N LYS A 195 9.87 13.74 -20.57
CA LYS A 195 9.68 15.16 -20.87
C LYS A 195 10.55 15.52 -22.09
N PRO A 196 9.99 15.81 -23.27
CA PRO A 196 10.70 16.61 -24.25
C PRO A 196 10.98 17.98 -23.61
N LYS A 197 12.25 18.42 -23.61
CA LYS A 197 12.59 19.79 -23.20
C LYS A 197 11.86 20.76 -24.12
N GLY A 198 10.80 21.41 -23.63
CA GLY A 198 10.13 22.50 -24.36
C GLY A 198 8.62 22.68 -24.16
N ILE A 199 7.92 21.75 -23.50
CA ILE A 199 6.45 21.83 -23.36
C ILE A 199 6.06 22.23 -21.93
N THR A 200 5.15 23.18 -21.77
CA THR A 200 4.61 23.61 -20.47
C THR A 200 3.69 22.54 -19.86
N ARG A 201 3.81 22.30 -18.55
CA ARG A 201 3.12 21.25 -17.76
C ARG A 201 1.58 21.18 -17.92
N LYS A 202 0.93 22.19 -18.51
CA LYS A 202 -0.53 22.25 -18.66
C LYS A 202 -1.10 21.50 -19.88
N GLU A 203 -0.27 21.05 -20.81
CA GLU A 203 -0.75 20.51 -22.10
C GLU A 203 -0.48 19.01 -22.33
N HIS A 204 0.19 18.32 -21.41
CA HIS A 204 0.46 16.88 -21.55
C HIS A 204 -0.38 16.06 -20.57
N GLU A 205 -1.30 15.28 -21.15
CA GLU A 205 -2.07 14.19 -20.54
C GLU A 205 -3.23 14.57 -19.62
N THR A 206 -4.40 14.81 -20.22
CA THR A 206 -5.65 14.47 -19.54
C THR A 206 -5.60 12.97 -19.21
N PRO A 207 -5.57 12.55 -17.93
CA PRO A 207 -5.61 11.14 -17.59
C PRO A 207 -6.86 10.52 -18.21
N SER A 208 -6.77 9.29 -18.71
CA SER A 208 -7.96 8.59 -19.18
C SER A 208 -9.03 8.59 -18.08
N PRO A 209 -10.34 8.60 -18.40
CA PRO A 209 -11.38 8.66 -17.38
C PRO A 209 -11.26 7.58 -16.29
N SER A 210 -10.79 6.37 -16.65
CA SER A 210 -10.51 5.30 -15.69
C SER A 210 -9.32 5.61 -14.77
N ARG A 211 -8.25 6.23 -15.29
CA ARG A 211 -7.08 6.63 -14.51
C ARG A 211 -7.39 7.76 -13.53
N ALA A 212 -8.17 8.76 -13.94
CA ALA A 212 -8.61 9.83 -13.06
C ALA A 212 -9.43 9.29 -11.88
N ARG A 213 -10.32 8.32 -12.13
CA ARG A 213 -11.10 7.65 -11.09
C ARG A 213 -10.24 6.78 -10.16
N PHE A 214 -9.24 6.07 -10.69
CA PHE A 214 -8.30 5.31 -9.85
C PHE A 214 -7.50 6.22 -8.91
N ILE A 215 -6.97 7.34 -9.42
CA ILE A 215 -6.27 8.33 -8.60
C ILE A 215 -7.20 8.86 -7.52
N GLN A 216 -8.42 9.28 -7.87
CA GLN A 216 -9.41 9.74 -6.90
C GLN A 216 -9.72 8.68 -5.83
N TYR A 217 -9.87 7.41 -6.23
CA TYR A 217 -10.09 6.30 -5.30
C TYR A 217 -8.94 6.13 -4.30
N GLN A 218 -7.69 6.12 -4.80
CA GLN A 218 -6.51 6.01 -3.93
C GLN A 218 -6.40 7.22 -2.99
N MET A 219 -6.72 8.42 -3.47
CA MET A 219 -6.79 9.63 -2.64
C MET A 219 -7.84 9.52 -1.53
N ASP A 220 -9.07 9.12 -1.87
CA ASP A 220 -10.16 8.97 -0.90
C ASP A 220 -9.83 7.91 0.16
N LYS A 221 -9.16 6.82 -0.27
CA LYS A 221 -8.64 5.78 0.61
C LYS A 221 -7.55 6.31 1.54
N ALA A 222 -6.58 7.05 1.01
CA ALA A 222 -5.50 7.65 1.78
C ALA A 222 -6.04 8.64 2.83
N ILE A 223 -6.97 9.53 2.46
CA ILE A 223 -7.61 10.48 3.39
C ILE A 223 -8.33 9.73 4.52
N LYS A 224 -9.11 8.69 4.18
CA LYS A 224 -9.79 7.88 5.20
C LYS A 224 -8.80 7.19 6.13
N ASN A 225 -7.70 6.66 5.59
CA ASN A 225 -6.70 5.97 6.39
C ASN A 225 -6.01 6.94 7.35
N VAL A 226 -5.52 8.08 6.85
CA VAL A 226 -4.86 9.13 7.64
C VAL A 226 -5.76 9.64 8.77
N LYS A 227 -7.06 9.86 8.52
CA LYS A 227 -8.02 10.23 9.57
C LYS A 227 -8.17 9.15 10.64
N ARG A 228 -8.33 7.90 10.23
CA ARG A 228 -8.53 6.78 11.17
C ARG A 228 -7.28 6.52 12.00
N VAL A 229 -6.11 6.63 11.40
CA VAL A 229 -4.82 6.49 12.10
C VAL A 229 -4.69 7.62 13.11
N ASN A 230 -4.92 8.88 12.70
CA ASN A 230 -4.94 10.03 13.62
C ASN A 230 -5.93 9.86 14.79
N GLN A 231 -7.11 9.29 14.52
CA GLN A 231 -8.07 8.97 15.58
C GLN A 231 -7.54 7.94 16.58
N TYR A 232 -6.74 6.98 16.11
CA TYR A 232 -6.18 5.91 16.92
C TYR A 232 -5.02 6.39 17.80
N TYR A 233 -4.03 7.11 17.24
CA TYR A 233 -2.82 7.47 17.99
C TYR A 233 -2.82 8.90 18.58
N ASN A 234 -3.56 9.83 17.98
CA ASN A 234 -3.59 11.25 18.37
C ASN A 234 -4.99 11.72 18.79
N PHE A 235 -5.89 10.78 19.10
CA PHE A 235 -7.26 11.06 19.54
C PHE A 235 -8.08 11.97 18.60
N GLY A 236 -7.67 12.08 17.33
CA GLY A 236 -8.33 12.95 16.36
C GLY A 236 -7.99 14.44 16.50
N LEU A 237 -6.95 14.79 17.26
CA LEU A 237 -6.42 16.15 17.37
C LEU A 237 -5.59 16.52 16.14
N SER A 238 -5.17 17.78 16.06
CA SER A 238 -4.27 18.23 15.00
C SER A 238 -2.91 17.56 15.09
N GLU A 239 -2.35 17.25 13.91
CA GLU A 239 -0.95 16.81 13.81
C GLU A 239 0.01 17.99 13.99
N VAL A 240 -0.45 19.24 13.82
CA VAL A 240 0.33 20.45 14.09
C VAL A 240 -0.03 21.00 15.47
N GLU A 241 0.98 21.20 16.31
CA GLU A 241 0.80 21.78 17.65
C GLU A 241 0.24 23.21 17.63
N GLY A 242 -0.27 23.67 18.78
CA GLY A 242 -0.75 25.04 18.97
C GLY A 242 -2.26 25.23 18.80
N ASP A 243 -3.01 24.15 18.55
CA ASP A 243 -4.47 24.15 18.55
C ASP A 243 -5.01 22.79 19.05
N ASP A 244 -5.61 22.78 20.25
CA ASP A 244 -6.12 21.58 20.90
C ASP A 244 -7.53 21.18 20.42
N ASN A 245 -8.05 21.82 19.37
CA ASN A 245 -9.33 21.45 18.79
C ASN A 245 -9.23 20.18 17.92
N PRO A 246 -10.34 19.44 17.74
CA PRO A 246 -10.38 18.29 16.84
C PRO A 246 -9.99 18.65 15.40
N ALA A 247 -9.17 17.79 14.78
CA ALA A 247 -8.77 17.93 13.39
C ALA A 247 -9.84 17.37 12.45
N THR A 248 -10.74 18.25 12.00
CA THR A 248 -11.84 17.84 11.10
C THR A 248 -11.45 17.86 9.63
N GLU A 249 -10.32 18.47 9.28
CA GLU A 249 -9.89 18.72 7.90
C GLU A 249 -8.57 18.00 7.61
N THR A 250 -8.50 17.29 6.48
CA THR A 250 -7.26 16.68 5.99
C THR A 250 -6.75 17.53 4.85
N HIS A 251 -5.54 18.06 5.01
CA HIS A 251 -4.90 18.98 4.08
C HIS A 251 -3.82 18.26 3.27
N HIS A 252 -3.73 18.59 1.98
CA HIS A 252 -2.61 18.20 1.12
C HIS A 252 -1.46 19.16 1.34
N ILE A 253 -0.37 18.72 1.97
CA ILE A 253 0.80 19.56 2.27
C ILE A 253 1.35 20.18 0.99
N PHE A 254 1.50 19.36 -0.06
CA PHE A 254 1.71 19.80 -1.44
C PHE A 254 0.38 19.68 -2.22
N PRO A 255 -0.15 20.79 -2.78
CA PRO A 255 -1.48 20.81 -3.40
C PRO A 255 -1.65 19.79 -4.52
N LYS A 256 -2.75 19.03 -4.48
CA LYS A 256 -3.11 18.06 -5.54
C LYS A 256 -3.24 18.66 -6.94
N THR A 257 -3.55 19.95 -7.05
CA THR A 257 -3.69 20.67 -8.33
C THR A 257 -2.34 20.93 -8.98
N GLU A 258 -1.29 21.10 -8.19
CA GLU A 258 0.08 21.32 -8.66
C GLU A 258 0.88 20.01 -8.73
N PHE A 259 0.64 19.09 -7.80
CA PHE A 259 1.36 17.83 -7.64
C PHE A 259 0.42 16.62 -7.63
N PRO A 260 -0.32 16.35 -8.72
CA PRO A 260 -1.24 15.22 -8.79
C PRO A 260 -0.54 13.85 -8.56
N GLU A 261 0.74 13.72 -8.93
CA GLU A 261 1.55 12.51 -8.80
C GLU A 261 1.79 12.05 -7.36
N ILE A 262 1.74 12.98 -6.39
CA ILE A 262 1.92 12.69 -4.96
C ILE A 262 0.65 12.91 -4.14
N SER A 263 -0.49 13.14 -4.81
CA SER A 263 -1.76 13.48 -4.16
C SER A 263 -2.40 12.33 -3.37
N TYR A 264 -2.04 11.09 -3.67
CA TYR A 264 -2.54 9.87 -3.03
C TYR A 264 -1.57 9.30 -1.99
N PHE A 265 -0.40 9.92 -1.79
CA PHE A 265 0.53 9.52 -0.75
C PHE A 265 0.01 9.97 0.61
N GLU A 266 -0.06 9.05 1.56
CA GLU A 266 -0.50 9.36 2.93
C GLU A 266 0.50 10.31 3.61
N GLU A 267 1.76 10.27 3.19
CA GLU A 267 2.85 11.14 3.61
C GLU A 267 2.67 12.59 3.14
N ASN A 268 1.81 12.85 2.14
CA ASN A 268 1.46 14.20 1.68
C ASN A 268 0.16 14.74 2.32
N LEU A 269 -0.44 14.01 3.26
CA LEU A 269 -1.69 14.38 3.93
C LEU A 269 -1.45 14.68 5.40
N ILE A 270 -2.04 15.75 5.92
CA ILE A 270 -1.96 16.11 7.34
C ILE A 270 -3.33 16.52 7.88
N ASN A 271 -3.69 16.05 9.08
CA ASN A 271 -4.93 16.45 9.74
C ASN A 271 -4.72 17.73 10.53
N LEU A 272 -5.57 18.72 10.26
CA LEU A 272 -5.52 20.05 10.84
C LEU A 272 -6.88 20.45 11.40
N THR A 273 -6.86 21.41 12.32
CA THR A 273 -8.09 22.12 12.72
C THR A 273 -8.58 23.01 11.57
N PRO A 274 -9.88 23.39 11.54
CA PRO A 274 -10.38 24.35 10.55
C PRO A 274 -9.60 25.66 10.54
N ASN A 275 -9.13 26.13 11.70
CA ASN A 275 -8.37 27.37 11.80
C ASN A 275 -6.98 27.23 11.15
N GLN A 276 -6.26 26.16 11.48
CA GLN A 276 -4.95 25.87 10.88
C GLN A 276 -5.07 25.69 9.36
N HIS A 277 -6.06 24.94 8.88
CA HIS A 277 -6.21 24.73 7.44
C HIS A 277 -6.63 26.00 6.69
N ARG A 278 -7.66 26.71 7.18
CA ARG A 278 -8.28 27.82 6.43
C ARG A 278 -7.61 29.17 6.63
N ASN A 279 -6.78 29.34 7.65
CA ASN A 279 -6.12 30.61 7.93
C ASN A 279 -4.59 30.50 7.90
N GLN A 280 -4.01 29.38 8.34
CA GLN A 280 -2.55 29.21 8.38
C GLN A 280 -2.03 28.57 7.08
N ALA A 281 -2.59 27.44 6.65
CA ALA A 281 -2.20 26.80 5.39
C ALA A 281 -2.65 27.61 4.17
N HIS A 282 -3.84 28.20 4.25
CA HIS A 282 -4.41 29.05 3.21
C HIS A 282 -4.64 30.46 3.76
N PRO A 283 -3.66 31.38 3.68
CA PRO A 283 -3.79 32.72 4.21
C PRO A 283 -5.06 33.41 3.70
N LEU A 284 -5.84 33.98 4.64
CA LEU A 284 -7.11 34.65 4.36
C LEU A 284 -8.18 33.76 3.68
N GLY A 285 -8.11 32.43 3.86
CA GLY A 285 -9.03 31.49 3.22
C GLY A 285 -8.81 31.33 1.72
N ASN A 286 -7.67 31.79 1.19
CA ASN A 286 -7.36 31.65 -0.22
C ASN A 286 -6.80 30.26 -0.53
N PHE A 287 -7.69 29.32 -0.86
CA PHE A 287 -7.33 27.93 -1.21
C PHE A 287 -6.46 27.78 -2.46
N SER A 288 -6.22 28.87 -3.22
CA SER A 288 -5.30 28.85 -4.36
C SER A 288 -3.85 29.14 -3.97
N VAL A 289 -3.59 29.53 -2.71
CA VAL A 289 -2.27 29.86 -2.19
C VAL A 289 -1.98 28.97 -0.98
N VAL A 290 -0.76 28.43 -0.91
CA VAL A 290 -0.27 27.74 0.30
C VAL A 290 0.79 28.61 0.96
N ASP A 291 0.65 28.83 2.26
CA ASP A 291 1.69 29.48 3.06
C ASP A 291 2.94 28.60 3.17
N LYS A 292 4.09 29.13 2.76
CA LYS A 292 5.33 28.34 2.66
C LYS A 292 5.95 28.03 4.01
N GLU A 293 5.80 28.91 4.99
CA GLU A 293 6.32 28.67 6.33
C GLU A 293 5.42 27.66 7.06
N PHE A 294 4.10 27.79 6.92
CA PHE A 294 3.18 26.78 7.45
C PHE A 294 3.32 25.43 6.73
N GLN A 295 3.60 25.42 5.43
CA GLN A 295 3.91 24.17 4.69
C GLN A 295 5.12 23.44 5.30
N LYS A 296 6.19 24.16 5.70
CA LYS A 296 7.35 23.56 6.39
C LYS A 296 6.95 22.98 7.75
N ILE A 297 6.16 23.72 8.52
CA ILE A 297 5.63 23.25 9.82
C ILE A 297 4.84 21.95 9.62
N CYS A 298 3.96 21.89 8.61
CA CYS A 298 3.22 20.68 8.27
C CYS A 298 4.14 19.52 7.90
N LEU A 299 5.20 19.74 7.10
CA LEU A 299 6.15 18.67 6.76
C LEU A 299 6.88 18.12 7.99
N ILE A 300 7.34 19.00 8.87
CA ILE A 300 8.05 18.60 10.10
C ILE A 300 7.10 17.83 11.03
N ALA A 301 5.88 18.34 11.23
CA ALA A 301 4.85 17.67 12.00
C ALA A 301 4.53 16.28 11.42
N LYS A 302 4.36 16.20 10.09
CA LYS A 302 4.08 14.94 9.40
C LYS A 302 5.22 13.94 9.55
N LEU A 303 6.47 14.39 9.46
CA LEU A 303 7.63 13.55 9.69
C LEU A 303 7.65 12.97 11.12
N GLY A 304 7.21 13.75 12.11
CA GLY A 304 6.99 13.29 13.48
C GLY A 304 5.96 12.16 13.57
N THR A 305 4.80 12.33 12.93
CA THR A 305 3.77 11.28 12.79
C THR A 305 4.33 10.00 12.14
N ILE A 306 5.12 10.16 11.07
CA ILE A 306 5.71 9.05 10.33
C ILE A 306 6.71 8.29 11.20
N LYS A 307 7.58 9.01 11.91
CA LYS A 307 8.53 8.43 12.87
C LYS A 307 7.78 7.61 13.93
N PHE A 308 6.76 8.19 14.56
CA PHE A 308 5.94 7.50 15.55
C PHE A 308 5.30 6.22 14.97
N SER A 309 4.75 6.30 13.76
CA SER A 309 4.12 5.16 13.10
C SER A 309 5.11 4.02 12.82
N ILE A 310 6.33 4.35 12.36
CA ILE A 310 7.38 3.36 12.07
C ILE A 310 7.88 2.72 13.37
N GLU A 311 8.22 3.52 14.38
CA GLU A 311 8.75 3.04 15.67
C GLU A 311 7.74 2.15 16.42
N ASN A 312 6.44 2.39 16.23
CA ASN A 312 5.37 1.59 16.84
C ASN A 312 4.82 0.50 15.90
N ASN A 313 5.47 0.25 14.75
CA ASN A 313 5.06 -0.75 13.76
C ASN A 313 3.58 -0.63 13.34
N LEU A 314 3.06 0.59 13.27
CA LEU A 314 1.68 0.81 12.83
C LEU A 314 1.51 0.52 11.34
N GLY A 315 2.58 0.52 10.53
CA GLY A 315 2.49 0.10 9.12
C GLY A 315 1.67 1.05 8.23
N VAL A 316 1.53 2.31 8.61
CA VAL A 316 0.76 3.32 7.85
C VAL A 316 1.64 4.04 6.85
N TYR A 317 2.78 4.54 7.31
CA TYR A 317 3.64 5.40 6.52
C TYR A 317 4.94 4.72 6.10
N ASP A 318 5.62 5.29 5.10
CA ASP A 318 6.99 4.95 4.70
C ASP A 318 7.91 6.15 4.82
N PHE A 319 9.14 5.89 5.26
CA PHE A 319 10.16 6.92 5.23
C PHE A 319 10.53 7.30 3.79
N ASN A 320 10.73 6.34 2.86
CA ASN A 320 11.08 6.64 1.47
C ASN A 320 9.96 7.36 0.74
N ASN A 321 8.70 7.00 0.98
CA ASN A 321 7.58 7.72 0.38
C ASN A 321 7.60 9.20 0.80
N PHE A 322 7.91 9.48 2.07
CA PHE A 322 8.04 10.85 2.53
C PHE A 322 9.17 11.58 1.78
N LEU A 323 10.34 10.94 1.62
CA LEU A 323 11.45 11.50 0.84
C LEU A 323 11.04 11.80 -0.62
N VAL A 324 10.28 10.89 -1.24
CA VAL A 324 9.73 11.09 -2.60
C VAL A 324 8.74 12.24 -2.64
N VAL A 325 7.85 12.36 -1.64
CA VAL A 325 6.90 13.46 -1.51
C VAL A 325 7.63 14.80 -1.38
N THR A 326 8.67 14.88 -0.54
CA THR A 326 9.45 16.11 -0.36
C THR A 326 10.27 16.47 -1.59
N ASP A 327 10.95 15.52 -2.23
CA ASP A 327 11.69 15.76 -3.47
C ASP A 327 10.78 16.25 -4.59
N THR A 328 9.61 15.62 -4.75
CA THR A 328 8.62 16.00 -5.77
C THR A 328 8.04 17.38 -5.50
N GLY A 329 7.65 17.65 -4.25
CA GLY A 329 7.03 18.90 -3.83
C GLY A 329 7.97 20.10 -3.90
N TYR A 330 9.23 19.93 -3.50
CA TYR A 330 10.27 20.96 -3.62
C TYR A 330 10.96 20.99 -4.98
N ARG A 331 10.69 20.00 -5.85
CA ARG A 331 11.31 19.82 -7.17
C ARG A 331 12.84 19.71 -7.07
N THR A 332 13.30 18.84 -6.18
CA THR A 332 14.71 18.55 -5.89
C THR A 332 14.96 17.04 -5.88
N ASP A 333 16.20 16.64 -5.67
CA ASP A 333 16.70 15.26 -5.52
C ASP A 333 17.55 15.08 -4.26
N ILE A 334 17.46 16.05 -3.33
CA ILE A 334 18.27 16.08 -2.11
C ILE A 334 17.73 15.09 -1.07
N PHE A 335 16.40 14.94 -0.94
CA PHE A 335 15.81 14.11 0.11
C PHE A 335 16.04 12.63 -0.15
N SER A 336 15.92 12.16 -1.38
CA SER A 336 16.18 10.76 -1.74
C SER A 336 17.64 10.31 -1.57
N GLN A 337 18.57 11.25 -1.36
CA GLN A 337 19.97 10.96 -1.03
C GLN A 337 20.20 10.80 0.49
N ILE A 338 19.22 11.15 1.32
CA ILE A 338 19.31 11.04 2.77
C ILE A 338 19.24 9.55 3.15
N GLU A 339 20.12 9.15 4.07
CA GLU A 339 20.12 7.80 4.63
C GLU A 339 18.76 7.46 5.27
N LEU A 340 18.32 6.22 5.12
CA LEU A 340 17.07 5.74 5.68
C LEU A 340 16.98 6.04 7.18
N TYR A 341 15.83 6.57 7.60
CA TYR A 341 15.51 6.93 8.98
C TYR A 341 16.37 8.04 9.58
N ASN A 342 17.12 8.80 8.78
CA ASN A 342 17.80 10.00 9.24
C ASN A 342 16.84 11.20 9.31
N TYR A 343 15.96 11.21 10.31
CA TYR A 343 14.94 12.24 10.51
C TYR A 343 15.53 13.65 10.72
N GLU A 344 16.67 13.76 11.40
CA GLU A 344 17.32 15.04 11.69
C GLU A 344 17.81 15.72 10.41
N GLU A 345 18.41 14.96 9.50
CA GLU A 345 18.86 15.48 8.22
C GLU A 345 17.68 15.93 7.35
N VAL A 346 16.57 15.20 7.37
CA VAL A 346 15.34 15.62 6.67
C VAL A 346 14.83 16.97 7.20
N ILE A 347 14.75 17.14 8.53
CA ILE A 347 14.34 18.41 9.16
C ILE A 347 15.31 19.53 8.78
N ARG A 348 16.62 19.26 8.79
CA ARG A 348 17.64 20.23 8.39
C ARG A 348 17.43 20.69 6.96
N GLN A 349 17.17 19.78 6.03
CA GLN A 349 16.95 20.11 4.61
C GLN A 349 15.64 20.87 4.39
N ILE A 350 14.54 20.51 5.07
CA ILE A 350 13.27 21.27 5.03
C ILE A 350 13.50 22.73 5.44
N ASN A 351 14.28 22.97 6.50
CA ASN A 351 14.57 24.31 7.01
C ASN A 351 15.50 25.13 6.09
N LEU A 352 16.32 24.49 5.27
CA LEU A 352 17.24 25.16 4.34
C LEU A 352 16.56 25.56 3.03
N LEU A 353 15.52 24.82 2.61
CA LEU A 353 14.77 25.12 1.40
C LEU A 353 13.87 26.34 1.63
N LYS A 354 13.87 27.26 0.66
CA LYS A 354 13.11 28.52 0.74
C LYS A 354 11.67 28.34 0.27
#